data_AF-A0A9J7LES3-F1
#
_entry.id   AF-A0A9J7LES3-F1
#
_cell.length_a   1.000
_cell.length_b   1.000
_cell.length_c   1.000
_cell.angle_alpha   90.00
_cell.angle_beta   90.00
_cell.angle_gamma   90.00
#
_symmetry.space_group_name_H-M   'P 1'
#
loop_
_entity.id
_entity.type
_entity.pdbx_description
1 polymer ?
#
loop_
_entity_poly.entity_id
_entity_poly.type
_entity_poly.pdbx_seq_one_letter_code
_entity_poly.pdbx_strand_id
1 'polypeptide(L)'
;MTALRAVDEVQRGLILQKPPHCTDDLYFIMENCWHFVPDERPPFSELSAALSKLIMDAKDHIMLNHYDEHQYANLERSAEELC
;
A
#
# COMPACT_ATOMS: atom_id res chain seq x y z
N MET A 1 11.97 2.78 -11.04
CA MET A 1 11.06 1.76 -11.61
C MET A 1 10.37 2.40 -12.81
N THR A 2 10.43 1.82 -14.00
CA THR A 2 9.72 2.38 -15.18
C THR A 2 8.29 1.85 -15.23
N ALA A 3 7.36 2.62 -15.80
CA ALA A 3 5.94 2.23 -15.87
C ALA A 3 5.73 0.86 -16.55
N LEU A 4 6.51 0.54 -17.59
CA LEU A 4 6.43 -0.75 -18.30
C LEU A 4 6.76 -1.94 -17.40
N ARG A 5 7.74 -1.79 -16.51
CA ARG A 5 8.13 -2.86 -15.58
C ARG A 5 7.06 -3.10 -14.52
N ALA A 6 6.44 -2.02 -14.01
CA ALA A 6 5.35 -2.14 -13.04
C ALA A 6 4.14 -2.88 -13.64
N VAL A 7 3.82 -2.64 -14.92
CA VAL A 7 2.73 -3.35 -15.60
C VAL A 7 3.01 -4.85 -15.71
N ASP A 8 4.22 -5.25 -16.11
CA ASP A 8 4.61 -6.68 -16.19
C ASP A 8 4.50 -7.37 -14.82
N GLU A 9 5.02 -6.71 -13.78
CA GLU A 9 5.02 -7.27 -12.42
C GLU A 9 3.58 -7.47 -11.90
N VAL A 10 2.69 -6.49 -12.08
CA VAL A 10 1.28 -6.60 -11.68
C VAL A 10 0.54 -7.66 -12.51
N GLN A 11 0.80 -7.77 -13.82
CA GLN A 11 0.21 -8.81 -14.66
C GLN A 11 0.60 -10.22 -14.24
N ARG A 12 1.77 -10.37 -13.61
CA ARG A 12 2.26 -11.64 -13.04
C ARG A 12 1.72 -11.89 -11.62
N GLY A 13 0.86 -11.01 -11.10
CA GLY A 13 0.28 -11.12 -9.76
C GLY A 13 1.20 -10.63 -8.64
N LEU A 14 2.26 -9.87 -8.95
CA LEU A 14 3.08 -9.26 -7.93
C LEU A 14 2.37 -8.01 -7.38
N ILE A 15 2.27 -7.97 -6.05
CA ILE A 15 1.76 -6.82 -5.29
C ILE A 15 2.86 -6.27 -4.38
N LEU A 16 2.63 -5.07 -3.85
CA LEU A 16 3.55 -4.44 -2.93
C LEU A 16 3.65 -5.26 -1.64
N GLN A 17 4.87 -5.44 -1.13
CA GLN A 17 5.10 -6.10 0.14
C GLN A 17 4.58 -5.25 1.30
N LYS A 18 4.19 -5.90 2.40
CA LYS A 18 3.76 -5.20 3.61
C LYS A 18 4.87 -4.30 4.17
N PRO A 19 4.61 -3.00 4.37
CA PRO A 19 5.57 -2.14 5.06
C PRO A 19 5.79 -2.56 6.52
N PRO A 20 7.00 -2.45 7.06
CA PRO A 20 7.34 -2.97 8.40
C PRO A 20 6.62 -2.24 9.55
N HIS A 21 6.27 -0.98 9.36
CA HIS A 21 5.51 -0.16 10.31
C HIS A 21 3.99 -0.33 10.17
N CYS A 22 3.51 -1.17 9.25
CA CYS A 22 2.08 -1.43 9.09
C CYS A 22 1.68 -2.74 9.77
N THR A 23 0.56 -2.69 10.49
CA THR A 23 -0.09 -3.88 11.04
C THR A 23 -0.66 -4.76 9.93
N ASP A 24 -0.82 -6.05 10.23
CA ASP A 24 -1.41 -7.01 9.29
C ASP A 24 -2.87 -6.67 8.98
N ASP A 25 -3.62 -6.15 9.96
CA ASP A 25 -5.01 -5.73 9.80
C ASP A 25 -5.16 -4.63 8.72
N LEU A 26 -4.27 -3.63 8.74
CA LEU A 26 -4.26 -2.56 7.75
C LEU A 26 -3.76 -3.07 6.39
N TYR A 27 -2.74 -3.91 6.38
CA TYR A 27 -2.22 -4.49 5.14
C TYR A 27 -3.22 -5.41 4.46
N PHE A 28 -4.01 -6.17 5.22
CA PHE A 28 -5.07 -7.01 4.69
C PHE A 28 -6.09 -6.17 3.89
N ILE A 29 -6.46 -4.98 4.35
CA ILE A 29 -7.33 -4.08 3.58
C ILE A 29 -6.67 -3.68 2.26
N MET A 30 -5.37 -3.33 2.27
CA MET A 30 -4.64 -2.96 1.05
C MET A 30 -4.51 -4.13 0.06
N GLU A 31 -4.19 -5.32 0.56
CA GLU A 31 -4.05 -6.54 -0.25
C GLU A 31 -5.35 -6.88 -0.99
N ASN A 32 -6.51 -6.77 -0.32
CA ASN A 32 -7.81 -7.02 -0.97
C ASN A 32 -8.12 -6.00 -2.09
N CYS A 33 -7.57 -4.79 -2.04
CA CYS A 33 -7.71 -3.83 -3.15
C CYS A 33 -6.94 -4.24 -4.40
N TRP A 34 -5.93 -5.11 -4.28
CA TRP A 34 -5.06 -5.56 -5.37
C TRP A 34 -5.41 -6.95 -5.90
N HIS A 35 -6.65 -7.42 -5.67
CA HIS A 35 -7.13 -8.65 -6.31
C HIS A 35 -6.98 -8.57 -7.83
N PHE A 36 -6.49 -9.68 -8.40
CA PHE A 36 -6.26 -9.80 -9.85
C PHE A 36 -7.57 -9.66 -10.61
N VAL A 37 -8.63 -10.32 -10.12
CA VAL A 37 -9.99 -10.19 -10.66
C VAL A 37 -10.60 -8.89 -10.14
N PRO A 38 -11.00 -7.94 -11.02
CA PRO A 38 -11.53 -6.65 -10.59
C PRO A 38 -12.78 -6.75 -9.71
N ASP A 39 -13.65 -7.72 -10.00
CA ASP A 39 -14.92 -7.93 -9.28
C ASP A 39 -14.73 -8.50 -7.87
N GLU A 40 -13.55 -9.06 -7.56
CA GLU A 40 -13.20 -9.53 -6.22
C GLU A 40 -12.67 -8.39 -5.32
N ARG A 41 -12.46 -7.20 -5.88
CA ARG A 41 -12.00 -6.04 -5.11
C ARG A 41 -13.16 -5.48 -4.28
N PRO A 42 -12.91 -5.12 -3.01
CA PRO A 42 -13.96 -4.60 -2.14
C PRO A 42 -14.48 -3.25 -2.66
N PRO A 43 -15.80 -3.00 -2.61
CA PRO A 43 -16.37 -1.70 -2.91
C PRO A 43 -15.94 -0.67 -1.86
N PHE A 44 -15.96 0.61 -2.23
CA PHE A 44 -15.59 1.71 -1.33
C PHE A 44 -16.39 1.74 -0.01
N SER A 45 -17.65 1.31 -0.03
CA SER A 45 -18.47 1.22 1.18
C SER A 45 -17.90 0.23 2.20
N GLU A 46 -17.37 -0.90 1.75
CA GLU A 46 -16.74 -1.90 2.62
C GLU A 46 -15.39 -1.41 3.12
N LEU A 47 -14.58 -0.78 2.24
CA LEU A 47 -13.32 -0.16 2.63
C LEU A 47 -13.52 0.91 3.71
N SER A 48 -14.49 1.79 3.53
CA SER A 48 -14.80 2.83 4.51
C SER A 48 -15.22 2.23 5.85
N ALA A 49 -16.08 1.23 5.85
CA ALA A 49 -16.52 0.56 7.08
C ALA A 49 -15.35 -0.16 7.79
N ALA A 50 -14.49 -0.86 7.04
CA ALA A 50 -13.33 -1.54 7.56
C ALA A 50 -12.32 -0.56 8.19
N LEU A 51 -12.01 0.53 7.50
CA LEU A 51 -11.12 1.57 8.01
C LEU A 51 -11.70 2.26 9.25
N SER A 52 -13.00 2.56 9.27
CA SER A 52 -13.66 3.10 10.47
C SER A 52 -13.55 2.16 11.67
N LYS A 53 -13.64 0.84 11.44
CA LYS A 53 -13.44 -0.16 12.51
C LYS A 53 -12.02 -0.12 13.07
N LEU A 54 -11.00 -0.03 12.21
CA LEU A 54 -9.61 0.10 12.67
C LEU A 54 -9.39 1.36 13.52
N ILE A 55 -9.99 2.49 13.11
CA ILE A 55 -9.90 3.74 13.88
C ILE A 55 -10.55 3.59 15.27
N MET A 56 -11.65 2.86 15.37
CA MET A 56 -12.36 2.63 16.63
C MET A 56 -11.64 1.65 17.58
N ASP A 57 -10.73 0.81 17.09
CA ASP A 57 -10.00 -0.18 17.89
C ASP A 57 -8.99 0.46 18.88
N ALA A 58 -8.81 1.78 18.81
CA ALA A 58 -7.88 2.56 19.65
C ALA A 58 -6.44 2.01 19.67
N LYS A 59 -6.09 1.21 18.66
CA LYS A 59 -4.79 0.59 18.44
C LYS A 59 -4.08 1.35 17.33
N ASP A 60 -2.77 1.52 17.49
CA ASP A 60 -1.94 2.05 16.42
C ASP A 60 -1.78 1.00 15.31
N HIS A 61 -2.34 1.29 14.14
CA HIS A 61 -2.20 0.44 12.96
C HIS A 61 -0.99 0.81 12.08
N ILE A 62 -0.39 1.97 12.37
CA ILE A 62 0.83 2.49 11.78
C ILE A 62 1.78 2.84 12.92
N MET A 63 2.89 2.11 13.00
CA MET A 63 3.90 2.27 14.04
C MET A 63 4.97 3.26 13.60
N LEU A 64 4.75 4.55 13.87
CA LEU A 64 5.65 5.62 13.41
C LEU A 64 7.08 5.52 13.98
N ASN A 65 7.28 4.81 15.09
CA ASN A 65 8.59 4.50 15.64
C ASN A 65 9.41 3.51 14.77
N HIS A 66 8.73 2.73 13.93
CA HIS A 66 9.34 1.80 12.96
C HIS A 66 9.33 2.36 11.53
N TYR A 67 9.00 3.65 11.39
CA TYR A 67 9.06 4.34 10.11
C TYR A 67 10.52 4.52 9.68
N ASP A 68 10.85 4.04 8.49
CA ASP A 68 12.15 4.25 7.86
C ASP A 68 11.98 5.23 6.69
N GLU A 69 12.52 6.44 6.85
CA GLU A 69 12.47 7.49 5.84
C GLU A 69 13.14 7.04 4.53
N HIS A 70 14.15 6.17 4.59
CA HIS A 70 14.82 5.66 3.39
C HIS A 70 13.92 4.73 2.57
N GLN A 71 12.90 4.10 3.18
CA GLN A 71 11.92 3.27 2.46
C GLN A 71 10.95 4.10 1.62
N TYR A 72 10.74 5.37 1.97
CA TYR A 72 9.76 6.26 1.36
C TYR A 72 10.34 7.55 0.80
N ALA A 73 11.68 7.67 0.73
CA ALA A 73 12.33 8.72 -0.03
C ALA A 73 11.82 8.62 -1.49
N ASN A 74 10.85 9.46 -1.84
CA ASN A 74 10.20 9.42 -3.13
C ASN A 74 11.24 9.67 -4.22
N LEU A 75 11.42 8.68 -5.10
CA LEU A 75 11.17 8.64 -6.56
C LEU A 75 11.42 9.90 -7.43
N GLU A 76 11.91 11.02 -6.90
CA GLU A 76 12.16 12.31 -7.57
C GLU A 76 13.65 12.62 -7.78
N ARG A 77 14.58 11.72 -7.41
CA ARG A 77 16.00 11.83 -7.80
C ARG A 77 16.29 11.51 -9.28
N SER A 78 15.31 11.72 -10.16
CA SER A 78 15.50 11.71 -11.61
C SER A 78 14.78 12.84 -12.36
N ALA A 79 14.09 13.76 -11.67
CA ALA A 79 13.44 14.91 -12.33
C ALA A 79 14.11 16.27 -12.05
N GLU A 80 14.94 16.40 -11.01
CA GLU A 80 15.52 17.70 -10.61
C GLU A 80 17.06 17.75 -10.51
N GLU A 81 17.80 16.79 -11.08
CA GLU A 81 19.28 16.86 -11.18
C GLU A 81 19.79 16.85 -12.64
N LEU A 82 19.15 17.63 -13.52
CA LEU A 82 19.82 18.18 -14.72
C LEU A 82 19.69 19.71 -14.68
N CYS A 83 20.59 20.34 -13.93
CA CYS A 83 21.03 21.70 -14.17
C CYS A 83 22.47 21.62 -14.71
#